data_AF-A0A191HTB3-F1
#
_entry.id   AF-A0A191HTB3-F1
#
_cell.length_a   1.000
_cell.length_b   1.000
_cell.length_c   1.000
_cell.angle_alpha   90.00
_cell.angle_beta   90.00
_cell.angle_gamma   90.00
#
_symmetry.space_group_name_H-M   'P 1'
#
loop_
_entity.id
_entity.type
_entity.pdbx_description
1 polymer ?
#
loop_
_entity_poly.entity_id
_entity_poly.type
_entity_poly.pdbx_seq_one_letter_code
_entity_poly.pdbx_strand_id
1 'polypeptide(L)' 'MQSKSELLAEAIRLLPEVRRDILLLYYFLDMNDRKIGEALGMIRGTVNYQRMSSLKLLRKILEDIKNEEI' A
#
# COMPACT_ATOMS: atom_id res chain seq x y z
N MET A 1 -0.57 -23.90 -2.94
CA MET A 1 -1.56 -22.88 -2.52
C MET A 1 -0.79 -21.83 -1.77
N GLN A 2 -0.65 -20.62 -2.31
CA GLN A 2 0.03 -19.53 -1.61
C GLN A 2 -0.68 -19.23 -0.28
N SER A 3 0.07 -18.89 0.75
CA SER A 3 -0.46 -18.38 2.01
C SER A 3 -1.00 -16.96 1.82
N LYS A 4 -1.94 -16.53 2.68
CA LYS A 4 -2.48 -15.16 2.64
C LYS A 4 -1.38 -14.08 2.75
N SER A 5 -0.29 -14.39 3.45
CA SER A 5 0.85 -13.49 3.60
C SER A 5 1.67 -13.38 2.31
N GLU A 6 1.81 -14.46 1.54
CA GLU A 6 2.49 -14.46 0.25
C GLU A 6 1.70 -13.64 -0.78
N LEU A 7 0.38 -13.84 -0.87
CA LEU A 7 -0.51 -13.05 -1.72
C LEU A 7 -0.45 -11.55 -1.39
N LEU A 8 -0.47 -11.21 -0.10
CA LEU A 8 -0.36 -9.81 0.32
C LEU A 8 1.01 -9.22 -0.04
N ALA A 9 2.09 -9.97 0.16
CA ALA A 9 3.43 -9.52 -0.19
C ALA A 9 3.55 -9.29 -1.70
N GLU A 10 2.98 -10.17 -2.52
CA GLU A 10 2.91 -10.02 -3.97
C GLU A 10 2.12 -8.79 -4.40
N ALA A 11 0.92 -8.60 -3.85
CA ALA A 11 0.11 -7.43 -4.15
C ALA A 11 0.78 -6.11 -3.74
N ILE A 12 1.49 -6.09 -2.60
CA ILE A 12 2.27 -4.92 -2.17
C ILE A 12 3.47 -4.68 -3.10
N ARG A 13 4.13 -5.72 -3.60
CA ARG A 13 5.24 -5.58 -4.57
C ARG A 13 4.79 -4.95 -5.89
N LEU A 14 3.56 -5.21 -6.32
CA LEU A 14 2.97 -4.65 -7.55
C LEU A 14 2.55 -3.18 -7.44
N LEU A 15 2.51 -2.61 -6.24
CA LEU A 15 2.23 -1.19 -6.07
C LEU A 15 3.40 -0.33 -6.56
N PRO A 16 3.12 0.85 -7.16
CA PRO A 16 4.14 1.88 -7.36
C PRO A 16 4.88 2.21 -6.07
N GLU A 17 6.18 2.48 -6.16
CA GLU A 17 7.08 2.64 -5.00
C GLU A 17 6.55 3.60 -3.93
N VAL A 18 6.18 4.83 -4.30
CA VAL A 18 5.63 5.82 -3.34
C VAL A 18 4.36 5.30 -2.64
N ARG A 19 3.51 4.56 -3.34
CA ARG A 19 2.27 4.00 -2.78
C ARG A 19 2.56 2.87 -1.80
N ARG A 20 3.52 2.01 -2.16
CA ARG A 20 4.03 0.94 -1.31
C ARG A 20 4.61 1.52 -0.02
N ASP A 21 5.49 2.51 -0.12
CA ASP A 21 6.16 3.11 1.03
C ASP A 21 5.15 3.75 2.00
N ILE A 22 4.17 4.49 1.48
CA ILE A 22 3.11 5.08 2.32
C ILE A 22 2.34 4.01 3.10
N LEU A 23 2.00 2.88 2.48
CA LEU A 23 1.29 1.80 3.17
C LEU A 23 2.17 1.09 4.19
N LEU A 24 3.44 0.83 3.86
CA LEU A 24 4.39 0.19 4.78
C LEU A 24 4.63 1.08 6.01
N LEU A 25 4.89 2.37 5.80
CA LEU A 25 5.11 3.31 6.90
C LEU A 25 3.87 3.42 7.81
N TYR A 26 2.67 3.45 7.23
CA TYR A 26 1.43 3.60 8.00
C TYR A 26 1.05 2.34 8.79
N TYR A 27 1.06 1.17 8.14
CA TYR A 27 0.52 -0.06 8.73
C TYR A 27 1.57 -0.94 9.43
N PHE A 28 2.85 -0.81 9.08
CA PHE A 28 3.92 -1.64 9.66
C PHE A 28 4.85 -0.88 10.59
N LEU A 29 4.94 0.45 10.45
CA LEU A 29 5.80 1.31 11.27
C LEU A 29 5.01 2.33 12.12
N ASP A 30 3.69 2.19 12.18
CA ASP A 30 2.77 3.03 12.97
C ASP A 30 2.96 4.54 12.77
N MET A 31 3.40 4.95 11.57
CA MET A 31 3.58 6.35 11.23
C MET A 31 2.25 6.95 10.78
N ASN A 32 1.87 8.09 11.38
CA ASN A 32 0.72 8.84 10.90
C ASN A 32 1.04 9.67 9.64
N ASP A 33 0.01 10.15 8.94
CA ASP A 33 0.13 10.90 7.69
C ASP A 33 1.07 12.12 7.78
N ARG A 34 1.23 12.72 8.98
CA ARG A 34 2.18 13.83 9.20
C ARG A 34 3.62 13.33 9.19
N LYS A 35 3.95 12.31 10.00
CA LYS A 35 5.29 11.73 10.05
C LYS A 35 5.73 11.16 8.71
N ILE A 36 4.80 10.55 7.97
CA ILE A 36 5.06 10.05 6.61
C ILE A 36 5.38 11.20 5.66
N GLY A 37 4.62 12.30 5.75
CA GLY A 37 4.86 13.50 4.95
C GLY A 37 6.25 14.09 5.19
N GLU A 38 6.66 14.17 6.45
CA GLU A 38 8.01 14.59 6.85
C GLU A 38 9.09 13.66 6.27
N ALA A 39 8.87 12.33 6.33
CA ALA A 39 9.83 11.34 5.83
C ALA A 39 9.97 11.33 4.30
N LEU A 40 8.88 11.61 3.57
CA LEU A 40 8.85 11.56 2.09
C LEU A 40 8.92 12.94 1.42
N GLY A 41 9.03 14.02 2.18
CA GLY A 41 8.99 15.39 1.64
C GLY A 41 7.62 15.76 1.05
N MET A 42 6.54 15.21 1.58
CA MET A 42 5.16 15.38 1.10
C MET A 42 4.30 16.12 2.12
N ILE A 43 3.33 16.91 1.65
CA ILE A 43 2.35 17.53 2.54
C ILE A 43 1.38 16.45 3.06
N ARG A 44 1.00 16.55 4.35
CA ARG A 44 0.08 15.61 5.04
C ARG A 44 -1.22 15.34 4.26
N GLY A 45 -1.79 16.35 3.60
CA GLY A 45 -2.98 16.18 2.75
C GLY A 45 -2.74 15.26 1.55
N THR A 46 -1.60 15.42 0.88
CA THR A 46 -1.17 14.55 -0.23
C THR A 46 -0.95 13.13 0.23
N VAL A 47 -0.31 12.94 1.40
CA VAL A 47 -0.12 11.60 1.99
C VAL A 47 -1.45 10.93 2.28
N ASN A 48 -2.41 11.64 2.86
CA ASN A 48 -3.74 11.10 3.13
C ASN A 48 -4.43 10.61 1.85
N TYR A 49 -4.45 11.44 0.80
CA TYR A 49 -5.00 11.08 -0.50
C TYR A 49 -4.29 9.87 -1.12
N GLN A 50 -2.95 9.87 -1.10
CA GLN A 50 -2.15 8.78 -1.62
C GLN A 50 -2.39 7.49 -0.83
N ARG A 51 -2.50 7.53 0.50
CA ARG A 51 -2.81 6.36 1.32
C ARG A 51 -4.16 5.75 0.97
N MET A 52 -5.21 6.57 0.88
CA MET A 52 -6.56 6.11 0.53
C MET A 52 -6.61 5.51 -0.88
N SER A 53 -6.01 6.18 -1.86
CA SER A 53 -5.97 5.69 -3.24
C SER A 53 -5.10 4.43 -3.39
N SER A 54 -4.01 4.31 -2.62
CA SER A 54 -3.15 3.13 -2.60
C SER A 54 -3.85 1.92 -2.00
N LEU A 55 -4.66 2.11 -0.95
CA LEU A 55 -5.47 1.03 -0.39
C LEU A 55 -6.51 0.52 -1.39
N LYS A 56 -7.14 1.43 -2.16
CA LYS A 56 -8.07 1.05 -3.24
C LYS A 56 -7.36 0.26 -4.34
N LEU A 57 -6.17 0.69 -4.75
CA LEU A 57 -5.37 -0.02 -5.74
C LEU A 57 -4.93 -1.40 -5.25
N LEU A 58 -4.48 -1.51 -3.99
CA LEU A 58 -4.08 -2.78 -3.39
C LEU A 58 -5.24 -3.79 -3.38
N ARG A 59 -6.46 -3.36 -3.06
CA ARG A 59 -7.66 -4.22 -3.14
C ARG A 59 -7.90 -4.74 -4.55
N LYS A 60 -7.80 -3.86 -5.56
CA LYS A 60 -7.95 -4.26 -6.95
C LYS A 60 -6.90 -5.30 -7.35
N ILE A 61 -5.63 -5.07 -7.01
CA ILE A 61 -4.55 -6.03 -7.30
C ILE A 61 -4.82 -7.38 -6.63
N LEU A 62 -5.28 -7.41 -5.38
CA LEU A 62 -5.63 -8.64 -4.69
C LEU A 62 -6.80 -9.39 -5.34
N GLU A 63 -7.80 -8.66 -5.84
CA GLU A 63 -8.91 -9.24 -6.60
C GLU A 63 -8.44 -9.82 -7.93
N ASP A 64 -7.59 -9.09 -8.65
CA ASP A 64 -7.02 -9.52 -9.93
C ASP A 64 -6.17 -10.79 -9.77
N ILE A 65 -5.25 -10.83 -8.79
CA ILE A 65 -4.44 -12.03 -8.47
C ILE A 65 -5.35 -13.22 -8.16
N LYS A 66 -6.39 -13.01 -7.35
CA LYS A 66 -7.32 -14.09 -6.99
C LYS A 66 -8.11 -14.61 -8.21
N ASN A 67 -8.41 -13.76 -9.18
CA ASN A 67 -9.15 -14.13 -10.38
C ASN A 67 -8.25 -14.83 -11.41
N GLU A 68 -6.94 -14.58 -11.42
CA GLU A 68 -5.96 -15.27 -12.28
C GLU A 68 -5.58 -16.67 -11.77
N GLU A 69 -5.80 -16.96 -10.48
CA GLU A 69 -5.61 -18.30 -9.89
C GLU A 69 -6.83 -19.25 -10.07
N ILE A 70 -7.82 -18.89 -10.89
CA ILE A 70 -9.04 -19.70 -11.17
C ILE A 70 -8.96 -20.39 -12.53
#